data_AF-A0A1W1VDU9-F1
#
_entry.id   AF-A0A1W1VDU9-F1
#
_cell.length_a   1.000
_cell.length_b   1.000
_cell.length_c   1.000
_cell.angle_alpha   90.00
_cell.angle_beta   90.00
_cell.angle_gamma   90.00
#
_symmetry.space_group_name_H-M   'P 1'
#
loop_
_entity.id
_entity.type
_entity.pdbx_description
1 polymer ?
#
loop_
_entity_poly.entity_id
_entity_poly.type
_entity_poly.pdbx_seq_one_letter_code
_entity_poly.pdbx_strand_id
1 'polypeptide(L)'
;MRVFAIADLHLATVTPKPMTVFGPNWAGHPEAIFTRWREEVRPDDLVLLPGDLSWAMRLPDALTDLAPVAELPGTKVLLRGNHDYWWTSVGKLRAALPPGMLALQNDAVRVGSVVVCGSRGWLTPGHEPLSGDDGRLLLREAERLKMSTQAAARLRQPGDHLILMLHYPPASPPYPPNPLTAVIETARPDLVVYGHLHGVPPERALRQVGDIPACLVAADSLKFRPRLLLDTDQA
;
A
#
# COMPACT_ATOMS: atom_id res chain seq x y z
N MET A 1 5.92 3.40 -19.13
CA MET A 1 5.24 3.89 -17.91
C MET A 1 6.04 3.48 -16.69
N ARG A 2 6.30 4.39 -15.74
CA ARG A 2 7.00 4.04 -14.50
C ARG A 2 6.02 3.81 -13.35
N VAL A 3 6.35 2.89 -12.45
CA VAL A 3 5.56 2.58 -11.26
C VAL A 3 6.35 2.97 -10.02
N PHE A 4 5.75 3.83 -9.21
CA PHE A 4 6.28 4.25 -7.91
C PHE A 4 5.41 3.71 -6.78
N ALA A 5 5.93 3.73 -5.56
CA ALA A 5 5.14 3.49 -4.36
C ALA A 5 5.60 4.30 -3.15
N ILE A 6 4.63 4.62 -2.29
CA ILE A 6 4.82 5.21 -0.97
C ILE A 6 3.56 4.95 -0.12
N ALA A 7 3.73 4.45 1.10
CA ALA A 7 2.66 4.26 2.08
C ALA A 7 2.82 5.19 3.27
N ASP A 8 1.83 5.19 4.16
CA ASP A 8 1.93 5.79 5.48
C ASP A 8 2.16 7.31 5.41
N LEU A 9 1.34 7.99 4.59
CA LEU A 9 1.44 9.44 4.44
C LEU A 9 0.98 10.17 5.71
N HIS A 10 0.09 9.56 6.48
CA HIS A 10 -0.38 10.04 7.78
C HIS A 10 -0.81 11.52 7.78
N LEU A 11 -1.51 11.94 6.73
CA LEU A 11 -2.03 13.29 6.61
C LEU A 11 -3.10 13.54 7.68
N ALA A 12 -3.13 14.76 8.22
CA ALA A 12 -3.98 15.08 9.36
C ALA A 12 -4.41 16.56 9.34
N THR A 13 -4.86 17.06 8.17
CA THR A 13 -5.15 18.48 7.96
C THR A 13 -6.37 18.93 8.77
N VAL A 14 -7.40 18.09 8.86
CA VAL A 14 -8.67 18.44 9.55
C VAL A 14 -8.56 18.26 11.06
N THR A 15 -7.98 17.13 11.51
CA THR A 15 -7.80 16.82 12.94
C THR A 15 -6.31 16.63 13.19
N PRO A 16 -5.61 17.65 13.74
CA PRO A 16 -4.17 17.60 13.93
C PRO A 16 -3.76 16.39 14.77
N LYS A 17 -3.03 15.48 14.14
CA LYS A 17 -2.35 14.36 14.81
C LYS A 17 -0.89 14.36 14.37
N PRO A 18 -0.02 15.05 15.12
CA PRO A 18 1.35 15.27 14.68
C PRO A 18 2.13 13.97 14.72
N MET A 19 2.70 13.57 13.58
CA MET A 19 3.57 12.39 13.48
C MET A 19 4.91 12.57 14.21
N THR A 20 5.26 13.79 14.64
CA THR A 20 6.48 14.08 15.40
C THR A 20 6.57 13.34 16.74
N VAL A 21 5.44 12.83 17.26
CA VAL A 21 5.43 11.95 18.44
C VAL A 21 6.15 10.61 18.19
N PHE A 22 6.27 10.19 16.93
CA PHE A 22 6.98 8.98 16.51
C PHE A 22 8.44 9.27 16.11
N GLY A 23 8.85 10.54 16.10
CA GLY A 23 10.23 10.94 15.85
C GLY A 23 10.34 12.33 15.20
N PRO A 24 11.45 13.06 15.43
CA PRO A 24 11.65 14.40 14.89
C PRO A 24 11.74 14.45 13.35
N ASN A 25 12.05 13.32 12.72
CA ASN A 25 12.09 13.18 11.26
C ASN A 25 10.74 13.43 10.58
N TRP A 26 9.63 13.35 11.31
CA TRP A 26 8.29 13.58 10.79
C TRP A 26 7.88 15.07 10.73
N ALA A 27 8.74 15.98 11.22
CA ALA A 27 8.48 17.41 11.14
C ALA A 27 8.41 17.87 9.67
N GLY A 28 7.28 18.47 9.27
CA GLY A 28 7.05 18.90 7.88
C GLY A 28 6.93 17.76 6.87
N HIS A 29 6.57 16.55 7.32
CA HIS A 29 6.48 15.39 6.42
C HIS A 29 5.49 15.56 5.26
N PRO A 30 4.31 16.22 5.38
CA PRO A 30 3.41 16.38 4.24
C PRO A 30 4.08 17.17 3.12
N GLU A 31 4.72 18.30 3.46
CA GLU A 31 5.44 19.13 2.51
C GLU A 31 6.62 18.40 1.89
N ALA A 32 7.36 17.61 2.69
CA ALA A 32 8.46 16.78 2.21
C ALA A 32 7.97 15.75 1.18
N ILE A 33 6.87 15.04 1.48
CA ILE A 33 6.24 14.07 0.55
C ILE A 33 5.85 14.79 -0.75
N PHE A 34 5.11 15.89 -0.67
CA PHE A 34 4.59 16.58 -1.85
C PHE A 34 5.70 17.18 -2.72
N THR A 35 6.77 17.67 -2.10
CA THR A 35 7.93 18.20 -2.83
C THR A 35 8.65 17.07 -3.56
N ARG A 36 9.03 16.00 -2.85
CA ARG A 36 9.74 14.84 -3.42
C ARG A 36 8.92 14.12 -4.48
N TRP A 37 7.59 14.06 -4.30
CA TRP A 37 6.69 13.48 -5.30
C TRP A 37 6.75 14.24 -6.62
N ARG A 38 6.68 15.58 -6.59
CA ARG A 38 6.76 16.42 -7.80
C ARG A 38 8.13 16.36 -8.47
N GLU A 39 9.20 16.04 -7.73
CA GLU A 39 10.54 15.82 -8.30
C GLU A 39 10.64 14.51 -9.10
N GLU A 40 9.95 13.44 -8.66
CA GLU A 40 10.15 12.07 -9.19
C GLU A 40 9.09 11.66 -10.20
N VAL A 41 7.83 11.95 -9.90
CA VAL A 41 6.65 11.38 -10.57
C VAL A 41 6.16 12.32 -11.66
N ARG A 42 5.85 11.75 -12.82
CA ARG A 42 5.28 12.42 -13.99
C ARG A 42 3.80 12.07 -14.15
N PRO A 43 3.03 12.88 -14.93
CA PRO A 43 1.59 12.66 -15.07
C PRO A 43 1.17 11.28 -15.58
N ASP A 44 2.01 10.64 -16.40
CA ASP A 44 1.80 9.34 -17.03
C ASP A 44 2.24 8.14 -16.17
N ASP A 45 2.85 8.38 -15.01
CA ASP A 45 3.28 7.33 -14.10
C ASP A 45 2.12 6.76 -13.26
N LEU A 46 2.35 5.59 -12.68
CA LEU A 46 1.48 4.96 -11.69
C LEU A 46 2.11 5.07 -10.30
N VAL A 47 1.33 5.43 -9.28
CA VAL A 47 1.78 5.46 -7.89
C VAL A 47 0.91 4.58 -7.01
N LEU A 48 1.54 3.64 -6.33
CA LEU A 48 0.90 2.70 -5.42
C LEU A 48 0.93 3.27 -4.00
N LEU A 49 -0.22 3.25 -3.32
CA LEU A 49 -0.44 3.81 -2.00
C LEU A 49 -0.93 2.71 -1.03
N PRO A 50 -0.02 1.88 -0.46
CA PRO A 50 -0.36 0.77 0.42
C PRO A 50 -0.80 1.17 1.85
N GLY A 51 -1.81 2.04 1.96
CA GLY A 51 -2.50 2.36 3.20
C GLY A 51 -1.89 3.46 4.06
N ASP A 52 -2.68 3.83 5.08
CA ASP A 52 -2.39 4.84 6.10
C ASP A 52 -2.12 6.22 5.51
N LEU A 53 -3.07 6.68 4.70
CA LEU A 53 -2.95 7.94 3.96
C LEU A 53 -3.39 9.13 4.80
N SER A 54 -4.40 8.93 5.65
CA SER A 54 -4.99 10.00 6.47
C SER A 54 -5.44 9.48 7.83
N TRP A 55 -5.21 10.29 8.85
CA TRP A 55 -5.71 10.11 10.21
C TRP A 55 -7.20 10.43 10.38
N ALA A 56 -7.86 10.92 9.33
CA ALA A 56 -9.28 11.21 9.36
C ALA A 56 -10.11 9.99 9.76
N MET A 57 -11.12 10.21 10.59
CA MET A 57 -12.03 9.15 11.02
C MET A 57 -13.19 8.92 10.06
N ARG A 58 -13.46 9.89 9.17
CA ARG A 58 -14.62 9.89 8.27
C ARG A 58 -14.19 10.32 6.87
N LEU A 59 -14.85 9.75 5.86
CA LEU A 59 -14.55 10.01 4.45
C LEU A 59 -14.49 11.51 4.07
N PRO A 60 -15.44 12.39 4.48
CA PRO A 60 -15.36 13.81 4.11
C PRO A 60 -14.09 14.50 4.62
N ASP A 61 -13.65 14.16 5.84
CA ASP A 61 -12.44 14.73 6.42
C ASP A 61 -11.20 14.19 5.68
N ALA A 62 -11.19 12.88 5.35
CA ALA A 62 -10.12 12.27 4.55
C ALA A 62 -10.03 12.84 3.14
N LEU A 63 -11.14 13.23 2.53
CA LEU A 63 -11.14 13.86 1.21
C LEU A 63 -10.43 15.22 1.23
N THR A 64 -10.38 15.91 2.37
CA THR A 64 -9.58 17.14 2.53
C THR A 64 -8.08 16.83 2.44
N ASP A 65 -7.63 15.71 3.03
CA ASP A 65 -6.25 15.25 2.94
C ASP A 65 -5.91 14.65 1.56
N LEU A 66 -6.86 13.95 0.93
CA LEU A 66 -6.65 13.29 -0.37
C LEU A 66 -6.72 14.26 -1.55
N ALA A 67 -7.39 15.41 -1.42
CA ALA A 67 -7.48 16.42 -2.49
C ALA A 67 -6.09 16.89 -2.99
N PRO A 68 -5.15 17.36 -2.13
CA PRO A 68 -3.82 17.74 -2.61
C PRO A 68 -3.02 16.54 -3.13
N VAL A 69 -3.24 15.33 -2.61
CA VAL A 69 -2.61 14.11 -3.15
C VAL A 69 -3.10 13.82 -4.57
N ALA A 70 -4.39 14.03 -4.84
CA ALA A 70 -4.96 13.82 -6.18
C ALA A 70 -4.36 14.75 -7.23
N GLU A 71 -4.02 15.99 -6.85
CA GLU A 71 -3.39 17.00 -7.71
C GLU A 71 -1.92 16.70 -8.03
N LEU A 72 -1.25 15.83 -7.27
CA LEU A 72 0.12 15.42 -7.58
C LEU A 72 0.18 14.64 -8.91
N PRO A 73 1.33 14.59 -9.61
CA PRO A 73 1.44 13.80 -10.83
C PRO A 73 1.19 12.30 -10.63
N GLY A 74 0.75 11.64 -11.69
CA GLY A 74 0.54 10.19 -11.77
C GLY A 74 -0.87 9.73 -11.39
N THR A 75 -1.23 8.52 -11.82
CA THR A 75 -2.45 7.83 -11.39
C THR A 75 -2.19 7.09 -10.08
N LYS A 76 -3.09 7.18 -9.09
CA LYS A 76 -2.89 6.59 -7.76
C LYS A 76 -3.74 5.35 -7.60
N VAL A 77 -3.15 4.27 -7.08
CA VAL A 77 -3.89 3.08 -6.65
C VAL A 77 -3.78 2.95 -5.14
N LEU A 78 -4.90 3.15 -4.46
CA LEU A 78 -5.05 3.19 -3.01
C LEU A 78 -5.42 1.81 -2.49
N LEU A 79 -4.79 1.45 -1.37
CA LEU A 79 -5.18 0.34 -0.52
C LEU A 79 -5.50 0.89 0.87
N ARG A 80 -6.38 0.20 1.60
CA ARG A 80 -6.71 0.54 2.98
C ARG A 80 -5.61 0.10 3.95
N GLY A 81 -5.16 1.02 4.81
CA GLY A 81 -4.32 0.72 5.97
C GLY A 81 -5.11 0.55 7.28
N ASN A 82 -4.43 0.37 8.41
CA ASN A 82 -5.10 0.20 9.70
C ASN A 82 -5.55 1.50 10.36
N HIS A 83 -5.00 2.64 9.95
CA HIS A 83 -5.39 3.97 10.39
C HIS A 83 -6.38 4.67 9.45
N ASP A 84 -6.63 4.10 8.27
CA ASP A 84 -7.69 4.55 7.36
C ASP A 84 -9.10 4.15 7.85
N TYR A 85 -9.52 4.70 9.00
CA TYR A 85 -10.85 4.51 9.56
C TYR A 85 -11.94 5.12 8.69
N TRP A 86 -11.59 6.18 7.95
CA TRP A 86 -12.43 6.85 6.98
C TRP A 86 -12.85 5.96 5.79
N TRP A 87 -12.17 4.83 5.57
CA TRP A 87 -12.43 3.93 4.46
C TRP A 87 -13.78 3.20 4.61
N THR A 88 -14.79 3.70 3.90
CA THR A 88 -16.16 3.15 3.90
C THR A 88 -16.32 1.94 2.96
N SER A 89 -17.55 1.58 2.57
CA SER A 89 -17.75 0.60 1.49
C SER A 89 -17.08 1.07 0.19
N VAL A 90 -16.53 0.13 -0.58
CA VAL A 90 -15.77 0.45 -1.80
C VAL A 90 -16.58 1.26 -2.82
N GLY A 91 -17.88 0.99 -2.96
CA GLY A 91 -18.74 1.74 -3.89
C GLY A 91 -18.88 3.21 -3.50
N LYS A 92 -19.13 3.49 -2.21
CA LYS A 92 -19.21 4.87 -1.69
C LYS A 92 -17.86 5.58 -1.79
N LEU A 93 -16.76 4.87 -1.51
CA LEU A 93 -15.42 5.40 -1.63
C LEU A 93 -15.11 5.80 -3.07
N ARG A 94 -15.25 4.86 -4.02
CA ARG A 94 -14.96 5.10 -5.45
C ARG A 94 -15.78 6.25 -6.03
N ALA A 95 -17.04 6.38 -5.63
CA ALA A 95 -17.90 7.49 -6.08
C ALA A 95 -17.45 8.87 -5.55
N ALA A 96 -16.71 8.90 -4.44
CA ALA A 96 -16.27 10.12 -3.79
C ALA A 96 -14.80 10.49 -4.08
N LEU A 97 -14.01 9.54 -4.57
CA LEU A 97 -12.59 9.77 -4.85
C LEU A 97 -12.40 10.78 -5.99
N PRO A 98 -11.41 11.68 -5.89
CA PRO A 98 -11.04 12.56 -7.00
C PRO A 98 -10.59 11.79 -8.26
N PRO A 99 -10.67 12.41 -9.45
CA PRO A 99 -10.14 11.83 -10.68
C PRO A 99 -8.67 11.40 -10.55
N GLY A 100 -8.30 10.31 -11.20
CA GLY A 100 -6.93 9.77 -11.15
C GLY A 100 -6.62 8.97 -9.87
N MET A 101 -7.59 8.77 -8.97
CA MET A 101 -7.47 7.85 -7.83
C MET A 101 -8.34 6.61 -8.02
N LEU A 102 -7.73 5.44 -7.86
CA LEU A 102 -8.37 4.13 -7.90
C LEU A 102 -8.24 3.50 -6.53
N ALA A 103 -9.30 2.91 -5.98
CA ALA A 103 -9.23 2.19 -4.70
C ALA A 103 -9.42 0.69 -4.91
N LEU A 104 -8.61 -0.13 -4.24
CA LEU A 104 -8.73 -1.58 -4.20
C LEU A 104 -9.51 -2.06 -2.98
N GLN A 105 -10.43 -3.01 -3.19
CA GLN A 105 -11.05 -3.73 -2.08
C GLN A 105 -11.63 -5.07 -2.56
N ASN A 106 -10.92 -6.17 -2.23
CA ASN A 106 -11.25 -7.53 -2.67
C ASN A 106 -11.31 -7.68 -4.20
N ASP A 107 -10.55 -6.85 -4.91
CA ASP A 107 -10.49 -6.82 -6.37
C ASP A 107 -9.10 -6.34 -6.85
N ALA A 108 -9.01 -6.05 -8.14
CA ALA A 108 -7.78 -5.64 -8.81
C ALA A 108 -8.09 -4.57 -9.86
N VAL A 109 -7.07 -3.82 -10.26
CA VAL A 109 -7.13 -2.85 -11.36
C VAL A 109 -5.99 -3.12 -12.34
N ARG A 110 -6.19 -2.78 -13.61
CA ARG A 110 -5.15 -2.81 -14.64
C ARG A 110 -4.95 -1.41 -15.19
N VAL A 111 -3.72 -0.90 -15.14
CA VAL A 111 -3.31 0.40 -15.68
C VAL A 111 -2.14 0.14 -16.61
N GLY A 112 -2.31 0.41 -17.91
CA GLY A 112 -1.32 0.00 -18.92
C GLY A 112 -1.08 -1.51 -18.89
N SER A 113 0.19 -1.93 -18.79
CA SER A 113 0.63 -3.32 -18.61
C SER A 113 0.82 -3.73 -17.15
N VAL A 114 0.31 -2.96 -16.19
CA VAL A 114 0.48 -3.23 -14.75
C VAL A 114 -0.87 -3.58 -14.13
N VAL A 115 -0.96 -4.79 -13.60
CA VAL A 115 -2.09 -5.26 -12.79
C VAL A 115 -1.73 -5.10 -11.33
N VAL A 116 -2.59 -4.42 -10.58
CA VAL A 116 -2.41 -4.19 -9.14
C VAL A 116 -3.56 -4.84 -8.38
N CYS A 117 -3.21 -5.61 -7.36
CA CYS A 117 -4.16 -6.22 -6.44
C CYS A 117 -3.64 -6.11 -5.01
N GLY A 118 -4.47 -6.42 -4.02
CA GLY A 118 -4.03 -6.38 -2.64
C GLY A 118 -5.13 -6.50 -1.60
N SER A 119 -4.72 -6.51 -0.35
CA SER A 119 -5.59 -6.46 0.83
C SER A 119 -4.86 -5.74 1.96
N ARG A 120 -5.57 -5.29 2.99
CA ARG A 120 -4.92 -4.63 4.13
C ARG A 120 -3.87 -5.56 4.76
N GLY A 121 -4.17 -6.85 4.86
CA GLY A 121 -3.35 -7.79 5.62
C GLY A 121 -3.64 -7.67 7.12
N TRP A 122 -2.89 -8.43 7.92
CA TRP A 122 -3.04 -8.47 9.37
C TRP A 122 -1.74 -8.83 10.05
N LEU A 123 -1.75 -8.83 11.39
CA LEU A 123 -0.70 -9.42 12.19
C LEU A 123 -0.48 -10.89 11.79
N THR A 124 0.79 -11.27 11.67
CA THR A 124 1.23 -12.61 11.30
C THR A 124 2.02 -13.24 12.45
N PRO A 125 2.06 -14.58 12.57
CA PRO A 125 2.93 -15.21 13.56
C PRO A 125 4.40 -14.84 13.32
N GLY A 126 5.17 -14.77 14.41
CA GLY A 126 6.61 -14.48 14.37
C GLY A 126 7.28 -14.95 15.65
N HIS A 127 8.19 -14.14 16.19
CA HIS A 127 8.75 -14.35 17.53
C HIS A 127 7.65 -14.40 18.60
N GLU A 128 6.60 -13.61 18.40
CA GLU A 128 5.40 -13.67 19.24
C GLU A 128 4.30 -14.49 18.54
N PRO A 129 3.64 -15.40 19.28
CA PRO A 129 2.49 -16.12 18.75
C PRO A 129 1.28 -15.18 18.62
N LEU A 130 0.40 -15.47 17.67
CA LEU A 130 -0.86 -14.75 17.53
C LEU A 130 -1.85 -15.14 18.63
N SER A 131 -2.67 -14.19 19.05
CA SER A 131 -3.89 -14.48 19.81
C SER A 131 -4.89 -15.28 18.95
N GLY A 132 -5.87 -15.92 19.59
CA GLY A 132 -6.94 -16.62 18.86
C GLY A 132 -7.77 -15.69 17.97
N ASP A 133 -7.99 -14.46 18.41
CA ASP A 133 -8.69 -13.44 17.62
C ASP A 133 -7.86 -12.98 16.42
N ASP A 134 -6.56 -12.76 16.61
CA ASP A 134 -5.66 -12.38 15.51
C ASP A 134 -5.52 -13.49 14.47
N GLY A 135 -5.44 -14.75 14.90
CA GLY A 135 -5.43 -15.89 13.99
C GLY A 135 -6.69 -15.93 13.11
N ARG A 136 -7.87 -15.67 13.69
CA ARG A 136 -9.14 -15.60 12.95
C ARG A 136 -9.18 -14.41 11.99
N LEU A 137 -8.64 -13.26 12.37
CA LEU A 137 -8.58 -12.08 11.51
C LEU A 137 -7.58 -12.26 10.35
N LEU A 138 -6.43 -12.87 10.61
CA LEU A 138 -5.44 -13.23 9.59
C LEU A 138 -6.04 -14.15 8.51
N LEU A 139 -6.79 -15.18 8.92
CA LEU A 139 -7.48 -16.07 7.98
C LEU A 139 -8.50 -15.31 7.11
N ARG A 140 -9.23 -14.35 7.69
CA ARG A 140 -10.17 -13.52 6.93
C ARG A 140 -9.45 -12.63 5.93
N GLU A 141 -8.32 -12.03 6.30
CA GLU A 141 -7.52 -11.22 5.38
C GLU A 141 -6.88 -12.08 4.28
N ALA A 142 -6.50 -13.33 4.55
CA ALA A 142 -6.05 -14.25 3.51
C ALA A 142 -7.14 -14.56 2.47
N GLU A 143 -8.38 -14.76 2.90
CA GLU A 143 -9.50 -14.92 1.95
C GLU A 143 -9.76 -13.64 1.15
N ARG A 144 -9.61 -12.45 1.76
CA ARG A 144 -9.68 -11.18 1.01
C ARG A 144 -8.58 -11.05 -0.02
N LEU A 145 -7.34 -11.37 0.36
CA LEU A 145 -6.21 -11.36 -0.55
C LEU A 145 -6.44 -12.32 -1.71
N LYS A 146 -6.97 -13.52 -1.43
CA LYS A 146 -7.31 -14.52 -2.44
C LYS A 146 -8.37 -14.01 -3.43
N MET A 147 -9.40 -13.31 -2.95
CA MET A 147 -10.38 -12.66 -3.85
C MET A 147 -9.70 -11.63 -4.77
N SER A 148 -8.81 -10.80 -4.21
CA SER A 148 -8.06 -9.80 -4.98
C SER A 148 -7.12 -10.45 -6.02
N THR A 149 -6.38 -11.51 -5.67
CA THR A 149 -5.47 -12.18 -6.62
C THR A 149 -6.24 -12.93 -7.71
N GLN A 150 -7.40 -13.50 -7.41
CA GLN A 150 -8.29 -14.07 -8.43
C GLN A 150 -8.85 -13.00 -9.37
N ALA A 151 -9.18 -11.82 -8.86
CA ALA A 151 -9.57 -10.69 -9.71
C ALA A 151 -8.42 -10.24 -10.62
N ALA A 152 -7.20 -10.18 -10.07
CA ALA A 152 -5.99 -9.86 -10.83
C ALA A 152 -5.78 -10.86 -11.97
N ALA A 153 -5.89 -12.17 -11.69
CA ALA A 153 -5.74 -13.23 -12.68
C ALA A 153 -6.74 -13.12 -13.84
N ARG A 154 -7.96 -12.64 -13.58
CA ARG A 154 -8.97 -12.38 -14.64
C ARG A 154 -8.66 -11.16 -15.50
N LEU A 155 -7.96 -10.17 -14.95
CA LEU A 155 -7.58 -8.94 -15.67
C LEU A 155 -6.26 -9.09 -16.43
N ARG A 156 -5.36 -9.94 -15.93
CA ARG A 156 -3.99 -10.09 -16.43
C ARG A 156 -3.96 -10.60 -17.87
N GLN A 157 -3.18 -9.93 -18.69
CA GLN A 157 -2.86 -10.29 -20.07
C GLN A 157 -1.41 -10.81 -20.16
N PRO A 158 -1.06 -11.58 -21.19
CA PRO A 158 0.33 -11.94 -21.46
C PRO A 158 1.22 -10.69 -21.54
N GLY A 159 2.35 -10.71 -20.83
CA GLY A 159 3.27 -9.56 -20.74
C GLY A 159 2.93 -8.55 -19.65
N ASP A 160 1.80 -8.68 -18.94
CA ASP A 160 1.50 -7.81 -17.81
C ASP A 160 2.34 -8.14 -16.57
N HIS A 161 2.78 -7.08 -15.90
CA HIS A 161 3.36 -7.15 -14.56
C HIS A 161 2.25 -7.19 -13.50
N LEU A 162 2.38 -8.07 -12.51
CA LEU A 162 1.50 -8.18 -11.37
C LEU A 162 2.21 -7.64 -10.11
N ILE A 163 1.69 -6.56 -9.55
CA ILE A 163 2.16 -6.01 -8.28
C ILE A 163 1.09 -6.24 -7.20
N LEU A 164 1.50 -6.81 -6.08
CA LEU A 164 0.63 -7.10 -4.94
C LEU A 164 0.92 -6.11 -3.80
N MET A 165 -0.09 -5.35 -3.40
CA MET A 165 -0.03 -4.45 -2.25
C MET A 165 -0.56 -5.12 -0.99
N LEU A 166 0.18 -4.98 0.11
CA LEU A 166 -0.35 -5.13 1.46
C LEU A 166 -0.14 -3.83 2.22
N HIS A 167 -0.92 -3.58 3.27
CA HIS A 167 -0.53 -2.54 4.22
C HIS A 167 0.40 -3.13 5.28
N TYR A 168 -0.05 -4.17 5.98
CA TYR A 168 0.80 -4.95 6.89
C TYR A 168 1.90 -5.71 6.13
N PRO A 169 3.04 -6.00 6.78
CA PRO A 169 4.03 -6.91 6.22
C PRO A 169 3.43 -8.29 5.93
N PRO A 170 3.87 -8.99 4.87
CA PRO A 170 3.35 -10.33 4.55
C PRO A 170 3.78 -11.40 5.56
N ALA A 171 4.82 -11.13 6.37
CA ALA A 171 5.26 -11.98 7.48
C ALA A 171 6.06 -11.16 8.51
N SER A 172 6.05 -11.61 9.76
CA SER A 172 6.82 -11.03 10.87
C SER A 172 8.04 -11.90 11.20
N PRO A 173 9.19 -11.35 11.63
CA PRO A 173 10.38 -12.14 11.96
C PRO A 173 10.07 -13.26 12.97
N PRO A 174 10.61 -14.48 12.81
CA PRO A 174 11.62 -14.91 11.83
C PRO A 174 11.05 -15.33 10.46
N TYR A 175 9.87 -14.80 10.10
CA TYR A 175 9.17 -14.97 8.83
C TYR A 175 8.66 -16.40 8.57
N PRO A 176 7.90 -16.99 9.50
CA PRO A 176 7.30 -18.30 9.26
C PRO A 176 6.24 -18.24 8.14
N PRO A 177 6.02 -19.35 7.42
CA PRO A 177 4.88 -19.49 6.51
C PRO A 177 3.56 -19.21 7.23
N ASN A 178 2.64 -18.53 6.56
CA ASN A 178 1.35 -18.16 7.11
C ASN A 178 0.26 -18.09 6.01
N PRO A 179 -1.02 -17.90 6.36
CA PRO A 179 -2.11 -17.86 5.38
C PRO A 179 -1.94 -16.82 4.26
N LEU A 180 -1.30 -15.67 4.52
CA LEU A 180 -1.04 -14.65 3.49
C LEU A 180 0.06 -15.12 2.53
N THR A 181 1.16 -15.66 3.05
CA THR A 181 2.29 -16.09 2.20
C THR A 181 1.87 -17.19 1.24
N ALA A 182 1.02 -18.13 1.69
CA ALA A 182 0.48 -19.17 0.82
C ALA A 182 -0.32 -18.61 -0.38
N VAL A 183 -1.11 -17.56 -0.15
CA VAL A 183 -1.86 -16.87 -1.22
C VAL A 183 -0.91 -16.13 -2.17
N ILE A 184 0.12 -15.46 -1.64
CA ILE A 184 1.14 -14.74 -2.41
C ILE A 184 1.91 -15.71 -3.32
N GLU A 185 2.40 -16.82 -2.77
CA GLU A 185 3.15 -17.85 -3.49
C GLU A 185 2.31 -18.47 -4.61
N THR A 186 1.01 -18.70 -4.37
CA THR A 186 0.08 -19.20 -5.39
C THR A 186 -0.16 -18.19 -6.50
N ALA A 187 -0.26 -16.90 -6.15
CA ALA A 187 -0.56 -15.83 -7.11
C ALA A 187 0.63 -15.43 -7.99
N ARG A 188 1.87 -15.72 -7.54
CA ARG A 188 3.12 -15.38 -8.24
C ARG A 188 3.15 -13.93 -8.76
N PRO A 189 2.94 -12.91 -7.90
CA PRO A 189 3.19 -11.53 -8.31
C PRO A 189 4.67 -11.32 -8.59
N ASP A 190 4.97 -10.37 -9.46
CA ASP A 190 6.35 -9.99 -9.80
C ASP A 190 6.99 -9.19 -8.66
N LEU A 191 6.18 -8.51 -7.86
CA LEU A 191 6.61 -7.74 -6.69
C LEU A 191 5.50 -7.63 -5.64
N VAL A 192 5.87 -7.76 -4.37
CA VAL A 192 5.05 -7.38 -3.22
C VAL A 192 5.51 -6.03 -2.67
N VAL A 193 4.59 -5.12 -2.38
CA VAL A 193 4.89 -3.86 -1.68
C VAL A 193 4.04 -3.73 -0.43
N TYR A 194 4.64 -3.21 0.65
CA TYR A 194 3.96 -3.04 1.93
C TYR A 194 4.45 -1.82 2.71
N GLY A 195 3.61 -1.32 3.62
CA GLY A 195 3.88 -0.16 4.49
C GLY A 195 3.99 -0.57 5.95
N HIS A 196 3.31 0.19 6.82
CA HIS A 196 3.05 -0.09 8.25
C HIS A 196 4.25 -0.02 9.20
N LEU A 197 5.43 -0.49 8.78
CA LEU A 197 6.62 -0.54 9.63
C LEU A 197 7.35 0.80 9.67
N HIS A 198 7.15 1.53 10.77
CA HIS A 198 7.82 2.79 11.05
C HIS A 198 9.13 2.62 11.82
N GLY A 199 10.11 3.48 11.54
CA GLY A 199 11.44 3.44 12.14
C GLY A 199 12.25 2.19 11.80
N VAL A 200 11.77 1.35 10.88
CA VAL A 200 12.46 0.15 10.39
C VAL A 200 13.19 0.50 9.10
N PRO A 201 14.52 0.38 9.05
CA PRO A 201 15.26 0.53 7.81
C PRO A 201 14.89 -0.56 6.80
N PRO A 202 14.72 -0.24 5.49
CA PRO A 202 14.35 -1.22 4.47
C PRO A 202 15.26 -2.46 4.40
N GLU A 203 16.54 -2.33 4.75
CA GLU A 203 17.51 -3.43 4.79
C GLU A 203 17.26 -4.44 5.92
N ARG A 204 16.50 -4.06 6.96
CA ARG A 204 16.09 -4.93 8.07
C ARG A 204 14.68 -5.48 7.89
N ALA A 205 13.90 -4.91 6.97
CA ALA A 205 12.56 -5.36 6.65
C ALA A 205 12.58 -6.63 5.78
N LEU A 206 11.43 -7.31 5.66
CA LEU A 206 11.31 -8.46 4.77
C LEU A 206 11.51 -8.05 3.31
N ARG A 207 12.43 -8.73 2.61
CA ARG A 207 12.79 -8.40 1.22
C ARG A 207 12.25 -9.39 0.18
N GLN A 208 11.68 -10.50 0.61
CA GLN A 208 11.04 -11.49 -0.28
C GLN A 208 10.07 -12.39 0.50
N VAL A 209 9.08 -12.93 -0.20
CA VAL A 209 8.23 -14.04 0.26
C VAL A 209 8.55 -15.23 -0.62
N GLY A 210 9.23 -16.25 -0.08
CA GLY A 210 9.84 -17.29 -0.91
C GLY A 210 10.89 -16.69 -1.85
N ASP A 211 10.68 -16.82 -3.16
CA ASP A 211 11.49 -16.22 -4.23
C ASP A 211 10.90 -14.91 -4.80
N ILE A 212 9.73 -14.49 -4.32
CA ILE A 212 9.03 -13.29 -4.80
C ILE A 212 9.59 -12.05 -4.08
N PRO A 213 10.11 -11.04 -4.78
CA PRO A 213 10.61 -9.81 -4.17
C PRO A 213 9.54 -9.08 -3.35
N ALA A 214 9.93 -8.51 -2.23
CA ALA A 214 9.09 -7.70 -1.35
C ALA A 214 9.79 -6.39 -0.96
N CYS A 215 9.03 -5.30 -0.86
CA CYS A 215 9.58 -3.98 -0.61
C CYS A 215 8.76 -3.22 0.45
N LEU A 216 9.44 -2.79 1.51
CA LEU A 216 8.90 -1.79 2.45
C LEU A 216 8.91 -0.41 1.78
N VAL A 217 7.76 0.26 1.80
CA VAL A 217 7.54 1.58 1.19
C VAL A 217 6.90 2.59 2.15
N ALA A 218 6.99 2.36 3.47
CA ALA A 218 6.58 3.34 4.47
C ALA A 218 7.32 4.67 4.28
N ALA A 219 6.60 5.80 4.36
CA ALA A 219 7.13 7.11 3.98
C ALA A 219 8.41 7.49 4.74
N ASP A 220 8.48 7.23 6.05
CA ASP A 220 9.67 7.54 6.85
C ASP A 220 10.88 6.68 6.47
N SER A 221 10.68 5.39 6.23
CA SER A 221 11.73 4.49 5.73
C SER A 221 12.27 4.92 4.35
N LEU A 222 11.43 5.56 3.54
CA LEU A 222 11.79 6.11 2.23
C LEU A 222 12.29 7.57 2.28
N LYS A 223 12.43 8.17 3.47
CA LYS A 223 12.77 9.59 3.63
C LYS A 223 11.81 10.49 2.84
N PHE A 224 10.52 10.13 2.84
CA PHE A 224 9.41 10.82 2.22
C PHE A 224 9.50 10.95 0.69
N ARG A 225 10.31 10.10 0.01
CA ARG A 225 10.44 10.09 -1.45
C ARG A 225 9.73 8.86 -2.04
N PRO A 226 8.82 9.02 -3.03
CA PRO A 226 8.26 7.88 -3.74
C PRO A 226 9.36 7.00 -4.33
N ARG A 227 9.26 5.69 -4.11
CA ARG A 227 10.27 4.73 -4.59
C ARG A 227 9.88 4.22 -5.97
N LEU A 228 10.77 4.35 -6.95
CA LEU A 228 10.63 3.67 -8.24
C LEU A 228 10.71 2.15 -8.03
N LEU A 229 9.72 1.43 -8.54
CA LEU A 229 9.61 -0.03 -8.45
C LEU A 229 9.87 -0.72 -9.79
N LEU A 230 9.36 -0.13 -10.87
CA LEU A 230 9.35 -0.72 -12.20
C LEU A 230 9.33 0.41 -13.24
N ASP A 231 10.03 0.19 -14.36
CA ASP A 231 9.87 0.96 -15.59
C ASP A 231 9.48 0.00 -16.71
N THR A 232 8.22 0.08 -17.18
CA THR A 232 7.69 -0.85 -18.18
C THR A 232 8.29 -0.65 -19.57
N ASP A 233 8.97 0.48 -19.80
CA ASP A 233 9.56 0.78 -21.12
C ASP A 233 10.99 0.22 -21.23
N GLN A 234 11.53 -0.32 -20.14
CA GLN A 234 12.84 -0.96 -20.05
C GLN A 234 12.76 -2.46 -19.74
N ALA A 235 11.55 -3.02 -19.64
CA ALA A 235 11.28 -4.40 -19.23
C ALA A 235 11.10 -5.37 -20.41
#